data_AF-A0A534R3L2-F1
#
_entry.id   AF-A0A534R3L2-F1
#
_cell.length_a   1.000
_cell.length_b   1.000
_cell.length_c   1.000
_cell.angle_alpha   90.00
_cell.angle_beta   90.00
_cell.angle_gamma   90.00
#
_symmetry.space_group_name_H-M   'P 1'
#
loop_
_entity.id
_entity.type
_entity.pdbx_description
1 polymer ?
#
loop_
_entity_poly.entity_id
_entity_poly.type
_entity_poly.pdbx_seq_one_letter_code
_entity_poly.pdbx_strand_id
1 'polypeptide(L)'
;LGWTGIRLDMGSASVIAMAAGIGADYAIYFLYRLREERARLASDEAAVEAALHTSGRAILFVAASIGAGFAVMAFSRYPGMRLFGILMPFAMATSCLAALSIMPVLVLRSRPAFVFGTTSTPLPGAAPGRAVG
;
A
#
# COMPACT_ATOMS: atom_id res chain seq x y z
N LEU A 1 -10.51 16.18 -15.25
CA LEU A 1 -10.95 16.18 -13.85
C LEU A 1 -10.98 17.62 -13.38
N GLY A 2 -12.17 18.20 -13.28
CA GLY A 2 -12.46 19.56 -12.78
C GLY A 2 -11.66 20.68 -13.43
N TRP A 3 -10.41 20.82 -13.02
CA TRP A 3 -9.43 21.79 -13.50
C TRP A 3 -8.73 21.42 -14.81
N THR A 4 -8.60 20.12 -15.13
CA THR A 4 -7.85 19.66 -16.33
C THR A 4 -8.72 19.44 -17.57
N GLY A 5 -10.03 19.71 -17.50
CA GLY A 5 -10.95 19.54 -18.64
C GLY A 5 -11.24 18.11 -19.09
N ILE A 6 -10.58 17.08 -18.52
CA ILE A 6 -10.87 15.66 -18.84
C ILE A 6 -12.31 15.34 -18.41
N ARG A 7 -13.12 14.85 -19.36
CA ARG A 7 -14.53 14.44 -19.17
C ARG A 7 -14.61 13.26 -18.21
N LEU A 8 -15.58 13.29 -17.30
CA LEU A 8 -15.98 12.08 -16.56
C LEU A 8 -16.79 11.20 -17.51
N ASP A 9 -16.16 10.11 -17.93
CA ASP A 9 -16.73 9.05 -18.75
C ASP A 9 -16.38 7.67 -18.17
N MET A 10 -16.84 6.61 -18.82
CA MET A 10 -16.59 5.24 -18.36
C MET A 10 -15.08 4.92 -18.25
N GLY A 11 -14.26 5.45 -19.16
CA GLY A 11 -12.80 5.25 -19.12
C GLY A 11 -12.14 5.90 -17.92
N SER A 12 -12.44 7.18 -17.65
CA SER A 12 -11.91 7.88 -16.47
C SER A 12 -12.40 7.29 -15.15
N ALA A 13 -13.64 6.79 -15.10
CA ALA A 13 -14.18 6.09 -13.93
C ALA A 13 -13.41 4.79 -13.64
N SER A 14 -13.08 4.01 -14.68
CA SER A 14 -12.25 2.80 -14.53
C SER A 14 -10.86 3.14 -14.00
N VAL A 15 -10.23 4.20 -14.49
CA VAL A 15 -8.91 4.67 -13.99
C VAL A 15 -8.99 5.02 -12.51
N ILE A 16 -10.02 5.73 -12.06
CA ILE A 16 -10.19 6.10 -10.65
C ILE A 16 -10.34 4.84 -9.78
N ALA A 17 -11.17 3.88 -10.21
CA ALA A 17 -11.36 2.63 -9.49
C ALA A 17 -10.05 1.81 -9.40
N MET A 18 -9.30 1.72 -10.50
CA MET A 18 -7.98 1.07 -10.51
C MET A 18 -6.98 1.78 -9.59
N ALA A 19 -6.91 3.12 -9.66
CA ALA A 19 -6.03 3.92 -8.82
C ALA A 19 -6.29 3.69 -7.32
N ALA A 20 -7.56 3.61 -6.92
CA ALA A 20 -7.95 3.31 -5.55
C ALA A 20 -7.52 1.90 -5.12
N GLY A 21 -7.72 0.89 -5.98
CA GLY A 21 -7.27 -0.48 -5.73
C GLY A 21 -5.76 -0.57 -5.55
N ILE A 22 -5.00 0.03 -6.46
CA ILE A 22 -3.53 0.04 -6.41
C ILE A 22 -3.03 0.76 -5.14
N GLY A 23 -3.68 1.87 -4.75
CA GLY A 23 -3.34 2.56 -3.50
C GLY A 23 -3.57 1.69 -2.27
N ALA A 24 -4.68 0.95 -2.23
CA ALA A 24 -4.96 0.00 -1.16
C ALA A 24 -3.94 -1.14 -1.14
N ASP A 25 -3.55 -1.68 -2.30
CA ASP A 25 -2.54 -2.73 -2.42
C ASP A 25 -1.19 -2.29 -1.84
N TYR A 26 -0.73 -1.07 -2.17
CA TYR A 26 0.52 -0.53 -1.61
C TYR A 26 0.44 -0.34 -0.10
N ALA A 27 -0.69 0.14 0.41
CA ALA A 27 -0.91 0.30 1.85
C ALA A 27 -0.89 -1.04 2.58
N ILE A 28 -1.60 -2.05 2.05
CA ILE A 28 -1.66 -3.40 2.62
C ILE A 28 -0.28 -4.04 2.61
N TYR A 29 0.45 -3.94 1.50
CA TYR A 29 1.79 -4.50 1.38
C TYR A 29 2.76 -3.88 2.40
N PHE A 30 2.72 -2.56 2.56
CA PHE A 30 3.51 -1.86 3.58
C PHE A 30 3.15 -2.31 5.00
N LEU A 31 1.85 -2.32 5.34
CA LEU A 31 1.36 -2.73 6.66
C LEU A 31 1.72 -4.18 7.00
N TYR A 32 1.62 -5.07 6.02
CA TYR A 32 2.02 -6.47 6.17
C TYR A 32 3.51 -6.56 6.51
N ARG A 33 4.35 -5.84 5.76
CA ARG A 33 5.80 -5.85 6.02
C ARG A 33 6.16 -5.24 7.36
N LEU A 34 5.49 -4.15 7.73
CA LEU A 34 5.64 -3.55 9.05
C LEU A 34 5.31 -4.53 10.17
N ARG A 35 4.21 -5.29 10.05
CA ARG A 35 3.85 -6.30 11.04
C ARG A 35 4.93 -7.38 11.18
N GLU A 36 5.52 -7.79 10.05
CA GLU A 36 6.61 -8.76 10.01
C GLU A 36 7.88 -8.24 10.70
N GLU A 37 8.30 -7.01 10.40
CA GLU A 37 9.49 -6.41 11.01
C GLU A 37 9.27 -6.08 12.49
N ARG A 38 8.06 -5.69 12.88
CA ARG A 38 7.70 -5.46 14.29
C ARG A 38 7.67 -6.73 15.12
N ALA A 39 7.41 -7.90 14.51
CA ALA A 39 7.57 -9.18 15.20
C ALA A 39 9.05 -9.53 15.46
N ARG A 40 9.98 -8.95 14.68
CA ARG A 40 11.42 -9.15 14.81
C ARG A 40 12.12 -8.10 15.67
N LEU A 41 11.59 -6.87 15.70
CA LEU A 41 12.21 -5.69 16.31
C LEU A 41 11.43 -5.23 17.54
N ALA A 42 12.15 -4.79 18.57
CA ALA A 42 11.55 -4.33 19.82
C ALA A 42 11.05 -2.87 19.77
N SER A 43 11.59 -2.03 18.87
CA SER A 43 11.18 -0.64 18.70
C SER A 43 10.22 -0.48 17.52
N ASP A 44 9.09 0.18 17.79
CA ASP A 44 8.09 0.54 16.79
C ASP A 44 8.67 1.44 15.68
N GLU A 45 9.54 2.39 16.04
CA GLU A 45 10.19 3.28 15.06
C GLU A 45 11.16 2.50 14.17
N ALA A 46 11.97 1.62 14.76
CA ALA A 46 12.90 0.78 14.02
C ALA A 46 12.17 -0.17 13.06
N ALA A 47 11.01 -0.70 13.45
CA ALA A 47 10.17 -1.54 12.60
C ALA A 47 9.62 -0.77 11.40
N VAL A 48 9.19 0.49 11.58
CA VAL A 48 8.73 1.35 10.49
C VAL A 48 9.86 1.68 9.53
N GLU A 49 11.05 2.02 10.04
CA GLU A 49 12.22 2.29 9.22
C GLU A 49 12.64 1.05 8.40
N ALA A 50 12.73 -0.12 9.04
CA ALA A 50 13.04 -1.38 8.36
C ALA A 50 11.98 -1.74 7.29
N ALA A 51 10.70 -1.52 7.59
CA ALA A 51 9.62 -1.73 6.62
C ALA A 51 9.74 -0.77 5.43
N LEU A 52 10.07 0.51 5.64
CA LEU A 52 10.30 1.48 4.57
C LEU A 52 11.49 1.08 3.67
N HIS A 53 12.61 0.64 4.26
CA HIS A 53 13.77 0.22 3.47
C HIS A 53 13.52 -1.05 2.64
N THR A 54 12.74 -1.98 3.17
CA THR A 54 12.44 -3.25 2.50
C THR A 54 11.28 -3.13 1.53
N SER A 55 10.07 -2.84 2.03
CA SER A 55 8.87 -2.74 1.21
C SER A 55 8.85 -1.48 0.34
N GLY A 56 9.46 -0.37 0.78
CA GLY A 56 9.44 0.87 0.00
C GLY A 56 10.17 0.75 -1.34
N ARG A 57 11.32 0.07 -1.35
CA ARG A 57 12.05 -0.24 -2.59
C ARG A 57 11.23 -1.16 -3.51
N ALA A 58 10.54 -2.14 -2.95
CA ALA A 58 9.69 -3.05 -3.72
C ALA A 58 8.47 -2.33 -4.32
N ILE A 59 7.79 -1.48 -3.55
CA ILE A 59 6.65 -0.69 -4.02
C ILE A 59 7.08 0.26 -5.15
N LEU A 60 8.23 0.93 -5.01
CA LEU A 60 8.78 1.80 -6.05
C LEU A 60 9.08 1.03 -7.34
N PHE A 61 9.67 -0.15 -7.24
CA PHE A 61 9.97 -0.99 -8.40
C PHE A 61 8.69 -1.45 -9.13
N VAL A 62 7.68 -1.88 -8.38
CA VAL A 62 6.37 -2.27 -8.93
C VAL A 62 5.67 -1.07 -9.58
N ALA A 63 5.66 0.09 -8.92
CA ALA A 63 5.07 1.31 -9.45
C ALA A 63 5.77 1.75 -10.75
N ALA A 64 7.10 1.72 -10.79
CA ALA A 64 7.89 2.11 -11.95
C ALA A 64 7.70 1.13 -13.12
N SER A 65 7.77 -0.17 -12.88
CA SER A 65 7.63 -1.19 -13.91
C SER A 65 6.24 -1.20 -14.55
N ILE A 66 5.18 -1.25 -13.74
CA ILE A 66 3.80 -1.24 -14.25
C ILE A 66 3.45 0.13 -14.83
N GLY A 67 3.88 1.21 -14.18
CA GLY A 67 3.72 2.58 -14.68
C GLY A 67 4.38 2.77 -16.05
N ALA A 68 5.58 2.26 -16.25
CA ALA A 68 6.24 2.27 -17.56
C ALA A 68 5.46 1.45 -18.61
N GLY A 69 4.90 0.30 -18.24
CA GLY A 69 4.03 -0.50 -19.11
C GLY A 69 2.79 0.26 -19.58
N PHE A 70 2.11 0.94 -18.66
CA PHE A 70 1.00 1.83 -19.03
C PHE A 70 1.47 3.02 -19.86
N ALA A 71 2.62 3.63 -19.56
CA ALA A 71 3.13 4.79 -20.28
C ALA A 71 3.30 4.53 -21.79
N VAL A 72 3.62 3.29 -22.20
CA VAL A 72 3.66 2.91 -23.63
C VAL A 72 2.31 3.12 -24.32
N MET A 73 1.19 2.91 -23.62
CA MET A 73 -0.16 3.13 -24.18
C MET A 73 -0.43 4.60 -24.53
N ALA A 74 0.32 5.55 -23.97
CA ALA A 74 0.20 6.97 -24.29
C ALA A 74 0.52 7.28 -25.77
N PHE A 75 1.27 6.42 -26.44
CA PHE A 75 1.60 6.53 -27.87
C PHE A 75 0.54 5.92 -28.80
N SER A 76 -0.51 5.30 -28.26
CA SER A 76 -1.57 4.69 -29.06
C SER A 76 -2.37 5.74 -29.83
N ARG A 77 -2.90 5.39 -31.00
CA ARG A 77 -3.86 6.26 -31.75
C ARG A 77 -5.28 6.16 -31.20
N TYR A 78 -5.57 5.17 -30.37
CA TYR A 78 -6.90 4.98 -29.78
C TYR A 78 -7.06 5.86 -28.52
N PRO A 79 -8.07 6.75 -28.47
CA PRO A 79 -8.24 7.70 -27.35
C PRO A 79 -8.36 7.04 -25.98
N GLY A 80 -9.01 5.87 -25.90
CA GLY A 80 -9.13 5.12 -24.64
C GLY A 80 -7.78 4.68 -24.11
N MET A 81 -6.93 4.07 -24.95
CA MET A 81 -5.60 3.61 -24.54
C MET A 81 -4.68 4.77 -24.14
N ARG A 82 -4.77 5.91 -24.85
CA ARG A 82 -4.03 7.13 -24.46
C ARG A 82 -4.43 7.63 -23.07
N LEU A 83 -5.71 7.59 -22.75
CA LEU A 83 -6.21 8.01 -21.43
C LEU A 83 -5.59 7.14 -20.32
N PHE A 84 -5.61 5.82 -20.48
CA PHE A 84 -4.97 4.90 -19.53
C PHE A 84 -3.46 5.15 -19.44
N GLY A 85 -2.79 5.30 -20.58
CA GLY A 85 -1.34 5.46 -20.60
C GLY A 85 -0.83 6.78 -20.00
N ILE A 86 -1.69 7.79 -19.91
CA ILE A 86 -1.34 9.04 -19.22
C ILE A 86 -1.79 8.98 -17.76
N LEU A 87 -3.05 8.62 -17.48
CA LEU A 87 -3.57 8.74 -16.11
C LEU A 87 -3.07 7.65 -15.16
N MET A 88 -2.87 6.42 -15.64
CA MET A 88 -2.44 5.32 -14.76
C MET A 88 -1.04 5.54 -14.19
N PRO A 89 0.01 5.90 -14.96
CA PRO A 89 1.32 6.14 -14.38
C PRO A 89 1.32 7.27 -13.34
N PHE A 90 0.58 8.35 -13.62
CA PHE A 90 0.40 9.44 -12.66
C PHE A 90 -0.30 8.96 -11.38
N ALA A 91 -1.40 8.23 -11.50
CA ALA A 91 -2.11 7.66 -10.36
C ALA A 91 -1.22 6.75 -9.52
N MET A 92 -0.48 5.84 -10.17
CA MET A 92 0.44 4.91 -9.51
C MET A 92 1.57 5.65 -8.77
N ALA A 93 2.17 6.66 -9.41
CA ALA A 93 3.19 7.49 -8.78
C ALA A 93 2.63 8.22 -7.55
N THR A 94 1.44 8.82 -7.66
CA THR A 94 0.81 9.50 -6.52
C THR A 94 0.44 8.55 -5.39
N SER A 95 -0.10 7.36 -5.70
CA SER A 95 -0.44 6.34 -4.71
C SER A 95 0.81 5.76 -4.04
N CYS A 96 1.89 5.55 -4.79
CA CYS A 96 3.18 5.12 -4.26
C CYS A 96 3.73 6.15 -3.26
N LEU A 97 3.77 7.43 -3.65
CA LEU A 97 4.22 8.51 -2.77
C LEU A 97 3.34 8.63 -1.53
N ALA A 98 2.02 8.55 -1.70
CA ALA A 98 1.07 8.56 -0.58
C ALA A 98 1.30 7.37 0.37
N ALA A 99 1.48 6.16 -0.15
CA ALA A 99 1.75 4.99 0.68
C ALA A 99 3.06 5.12 1.46
N LEU A 100 4.13 5.62 0.84
CA LEU A 100 5.44 5.74 1.50
C LEU A 100 5.58 6.92 2.44
N SER A 101 4.77 7.97 2.28
CA SER A 101 4.81 9.17 3.14
C SER A 101 3.68 9.20 4.17
N ILE A 102 2.44 8.98 3.74
CA ILE A 102 1.25 9.10 4.60
C ILE A 102 1.11 7.86 5.49
N MET A 103 1.32 6.67 4.94
CA MET A 103 1.10 5.42 5.70
C MET A 103 1.99 5.28 6.95
N PRO A 104 3.31 5.52 6.92
CA PRO A 104 4.11 5.44 8.14
C PRO A 104 3.66 6.45 9.21
N VAL A 105 3.33 7.69 8.81
CA VAL A 105 2.82 8.72 9.72
C VAL A 105 1.48 8.30 10.33
N LEU A 106 0.58 7.77 9.50
CA LEU A 106 -0.75 7.35 9.93
C LEU A 106 -0.68 6.18 10.92
N VAL A 107 0.20 5.21 10.66
CA VAL A 107 0.45 4.07 11.53
C VAL A 107 1.01 4.51 12.88
N LEU A 108 2.01 5.38 12.90
CA LEU A 108 2.62 5.86 14.16
C LEU A 108 1.62 6.64 15.01
N ARG A 109 0.72 7.39 14.38
CA ARG A 109 -0.32 8.17 15.07
C ARG A 109 -1.50 7.32 15.53
N SER A 110 -1.98 6.41 14.70
CA SER A 110 -3.16 5.60 15.01
C SER A 110 -2.85 4.35 15.84
N ARG A 111 -1.58 3.90 15.88
CA ARG A 111 -1.09 2.68 16.54
C ARG A 111 -2.10 1.53 16.46
N PRO A 112 -2.45 1.06 15.26
CA PRO A 112 -3.57 0.17 15.07
C PRO A 112 -3.37 -1.17 15.79
N ALA A 113 -4.39 -1.64 16.51
CA ALA A 113 -4.34 -2.86 17.31
C ALA A 113 -3.97 -4.13 16.51
N PHE A 114 -4.20 -4.18 15.19
CA PHE A 114 -3.80 -5.34 14.38
C PHE A 114 -2.29 -5.39 14.04
N VAL A 115 -1.58 -4.26 14.18
CA VAL A 115 -0.12 -4.19 14.02
C VAL A 115 0.55 -4.18 15.41
N PHE A 116 -0.07 -3.52 16.40
CA PHE A 116 0.50 -3.25 17.73
C PHE A 116 -0.07 -4.09 18.88
N GLY A 117 -1.20 -4.75 18.69
CA GLY A 117 -1.83 -5.57 19.73
C GLY A 117 -1.11 -6.89 19.91
N THR A 118 -0.82 -7.22 21.17
CA THR A 118 -0.52 -8.60 21.60
C THR A 118 -1.80 -9.41 21.51
N THR A 119 -1.89 -10.33 20.55
CA THR A 119 -2.97 -11.33 20.51
C THR A 119 -2.76 -12.36 21.64
N SER A 120 -2.96 -11.95 22.89
CA SER A 120 -3.19 -12.88 24.00
C SER A 120 -4.67 -13.24 23.99
N THR A 121 -5.13 -13.95 22.97
CA THR A 121 -6.36 -14.73 23.09
C THR A 121 -5.94 -16.04 23.74
N PRO A 122 -6.24 -16.30 25.03
CA PRO A 122 -6.03 -17.61 25.60
C PRO A 122 -6.84 -18.59 24.76
N LEU A 123 -6.20 -19.64 24.23
CA LEU A 123 -6.92 -20.71 23.55
C LEU A 123 -8.01 -21.22 24.53
N PRO A 124 -9.30 -21.19 24.14
CA PRO A 124 -10.35 -21.81 24.94
C PRO A 124 -10.00 -23.30 25.08
N GLY A 125 -9.53 -23.71 26.27
CA GLY A 125 -9.12 -25.09 26.55
C GLY A 125 -7.65 -25.31 26.93
N ALA A 126 -6.82 -24.27 27.08
CA ALA A 126 -5.51 -24.44 27.72
C ALA A 126 -5.70 -24.76 29.21
N ALA A 127 -5.80 -26.06 29.53
CA ALA A 127 -5.89 -26.56 30.89
C ALA A 127 -4.68 -26.06 31.71
N PRO A 128 -4.86 -25.65 32.97
CA PRO A 128 -3.74 -25.29 33.83
C PRO A 128 -2.86 -26.52 34.02
N GLY A 129 -1.67 -26.49 33.42
CA GLY A 129 -0.62 -27.46 33.64
C GLY A 129 -0.32 -27.54 35.13
N ARG A 130 -0.49 -28.74 35.69
CA ARG A 130 -0.11 -29.09 37.07
C ARG A 130 1.30 -28.57 37.33
N ALA A 131 1.41 -27.66 38.30
CA ALA A 131 2.66 -27.35 38.94
C ALA A 131 3.25 -28.66 39.48
N VAL A 132 4.51 -28.88 39.13
CA VAL A 132 5.38 -29.91 39.68
C VAL A 132 5.43 -29.75 41.20
N GLY A 133 5.20 -30.86 41.91
CA GLY A 133 5.35 -31.04 43.35
C GLY A 133 5.28 -32.51 43.67
#